data_AF-A0A1L9V3L4-F1
#
_entry.id   AF-A0A1L9V3L4-F1
#
_cell.length_a   1.000
_cell.length_b   1.000
_cell.length_c   1.000
_cell.angle_alpha   90.00
_cell.angle_beta   90.00
_cell.angle_gamma   90.00
#
_symmetry.space_group_name_H-M   'P 1'
#
loop_
_entity.id
_entity.type
_entity.pdbx_description
1 polymer ?
#
loop_
_entity_poly.entity_id
_entity_poly.type
_entity_poly.pdbx_seq_one_letter_code
_entity_poly.pdbx_strand_id
1 'polypeptide(L)'
;MLDAYKTLTISGCASTPEIKAFKEVCQDATDMVPGGRIAYLLVEKLQGTQLGPSFWKLSCGEHDAVRVALKNAWNNCVVVGVRPDPVLSQMSWDNTSREFYFYNFLEAGKSGPNDNWADLRWIPWGLVIPSDGYYWYKAMEELSKNCTPFNMTGWYF
;
A
#
# COMPACT_ATOMS: atom_id res chain seq x y z
N MET A 1 5.71 -10.13 3.06
CA MET A 1 6.12 -9.78 1.68
C MET A 1 5.91 -10.87 0.64
N LEU A 2 6.73 -11.94 0.57
CA LEU A 2 6.69 -12.87 -0.58
C LEU A 2 5.34 -13.57 -0.76
N ASP A 3 4.71 -14.00 0.32
CA ASP A 3 3.41 -14.66 0.26
C ASP A 3 2.33 -13.73 -0.29
N ALA A 4 2.33 -12.45 0.12
CA ALA A 4 1.41 -11.45 -0.42
C ALA A 4 1.60 -11.31 -1.94
N TYR A 5 2.84 -11.20 -2.42
CA TYR A 5 3.09 -11.15 -3.86
C TYR A 5 2.65 -12.40 -4.60
N LYS A 6 2.90 -13.60 -4.04
CA LYS A 6 2.46 -14.86 -4.65
C LYS A 6 0.94 -14.91 -4.76
N THR A 7 0.24 -14.58 -3.68
CA THR A 7 -1.23 -14.53 -3.67
C THR A 7 -1.76 -13.57 -4.73
N LEU A 8 -1.24 -12.35 -4.77
CA LEU A 8 -1.68 -11.33 -5.72
C LEU A 8 -1.35 -11.69 -7.19
N THR A 9 -0.18 -12.31 -7.41
CA THR A 9 0.25 -12.77 -8.75
C THR A 9 -0.65 -13.90 -9.24
N ILE A 10 -0.91 -14.91 -8.41
CA ILE A 10 -1.77 -16.06 -8.74
C ILE A 10 -3.21 -15.60 -9.03
N SER A 11 -3.70 -14.59 -8.30
CA SER A 11 -5.03 -14.03 -8.53
C SER A 11 -5.11 -13.08 -9.72
N GLY A 12 -3.98 -12.74 -10.36
CA GLY A 12 -3.94 -11.73 -11.43
C GLY A 12 -4.36 -10.33 -10.97
N CYS A 13 -4.02 -9.94 -9.73
CA CYS A 13 -4.39 -8.63 -9.20
C CYS A 13 -3.69 -7.50 -9.96
N ALA A 14 -4.44 -6.66 -10.66
CA ALA A 14 -3.90 -5.56 -11.47
C ALA A 14 -3.27 -4.42 -10.65
N SER A 15 -3.45 -4.41 -9.32
CA SER A 15 -2.99 -3.35 -8.41
C SER A 15 -1.57 -3.56 -7.88
N THR A 16 -0.82 -4.51 -8.43
CA THR A 16 0.56 -4.85 -8.04
C THR A 16 1.35 -5.30 -9.27
N PRO A 17 2.68 -5.12 -9.31
CA PRO A 17 3.48 -5.80 -10.31
C PRO A 17 3.43 -7.32 -10.09
N GLU A 18 3.48 -8.05 -11.20
CA GLU A 18 3.58 -9.50 -11.20
C GLU A 18 5.00 -9.95 -10.79
N ILE A 19 5.12 -10.97 -9.93
CA ILE A 19 6.41 -11.65 -9.75
C ILE A 19 6.71 -12.52 -10.96
N LYS A 20 7.85 -12.27 -11.60
CA LYS A 20 8.38 -13.08 -12.70
C LYS A 20 9.33 -14.18 -12.22
N ALA A 21 10.13 -13.90 -11.19
CA ALA A 21 11.01 -14.89 -10.59
C ALA A 21 11.35 -14.56 -9.12
N PHE A 22 11.72 -15.58 -8.35
CA PHE A 22 12.15 -15.46 -6.97
C PHE A 22 13.37 -16.35 -6.71
N LYS A 23 14.35 -15.83 -5.98
CA LYS A 23 15.52 -16.58 -5.51
C LYS A 23 15.84 -16.20 -4.07
N GLU A 24 15.99 -17.18 -3.20
CA GLU A 24 16.52 -16.99 -1.85
C GLU A 24 17.93 -17.60 -1.78
N VAL A 25 18.86 -16.90 -1.12
CA VAL A 25 20.21 -17.41 -0.85
C VAL A 25 20.58 -17.16 0.60
N CYS A 26 21.42 -18.04 1.15
CA CYS A 26 22.07 -17.80 2.44
C CYS A 26 23.30 -16.91 2.24
N GLN A 27 23.57 -16.07 3.23
CA GLN A 27 24.74 -15.21 3.28
C GLN A 27 25.94 -15.94 3.88
N ASP A 28 27.11 -15.73 3.26
CA ASP A 28 28.36 -16.36 3.63
C ASP A 28 28.94 -15.77 4.92
N ALA A 29 29.94 -16.45 5.49
CA ALA A 29 30.61 -16.04 6.73
C ALA A 29 31.27 -14.65 6.65
N THR A 30 31.56 -14.18 5.43
CA THR A 30 32.21 -12.89 5.15
C THR A 30 31.24 -11.79 4.72
N ASP A 31 29.95 -12.11 4.54
CA ASP A 31 28.95 -11.12 4.16
C ASP A 31 28.54 -10.24 5.34
N MET A 32 27.81 -9.15 5.07
CA MET A 32 27.37 -8.20 6.10
C MET A 32 26.50 -8.82 7.21
N VAL A 33 25.80 -9.92 6.90
CA VAL A 33 24.96 -10.65 7.85
C VAL A 33 25.24 -12.16 7.72
N PRO A 34 26.31 -12.68 8.34
CA PRO A 34 26.68 -14.09 8.24
C PRO A 34 25.54 -15.02 8.68
N GLY A 35 25.21 -16.03 7.84
CA GLY A 35 24.09 -16.94 8.09
C GLY A 35 22.69 -16.32 7.89
N GLY A 36 22.64 -15.03 7.51
CA GLY A 36 21.43 -14.34 7.07
C GLY A 36 20.92 -14.86 5.73
N ARG A 37 19.83 -14.27 5.23
CA ARG A 37 19.21 -14.64 3.95
C ARG A 37 18.97 -13.41 3.10
N ILE A 38 19.23 -13.53 1.81
CA ILE A 38 18.87 -12.52 0.81
C ILE A 38 17.79 -13.09 -0.11
N ALA A 39 16.70 -12.34 -0.24
CA ALA A 39 15.62 -12.61 -1.17
C ALA A 39 15.74 -11.68 -2.38
N TYR A 40 15.90 -12.26 -3.57
CA TYR A 40 15.85 -11.57 -4.85
C TYR A 40 14.47 -11.77 -5.47
N LEU A 41 13.79 -10.66 -5.76
CA LEU A 41 12.51 -10.63 -6.44
C LEU A 41 12.70 -9.96 -7.80
N LEU A 42 12.38 -10.68 -8.88
CA LEU A 42 12.22 -10.09 -10.20
C LEU A 42 10.73 -9.83 -10.40
N VAL A 43 10.37 -8.55 -10.48
CA VAL A 43 8.99 -8.10 -10.66
C VAL A 43 8.85 -7.34 -11.99
N GLU A 44 7.63 -7.29 -12.50
CA GLU A 44 7.29 -6.41 -13.60
C GLU A 44 7.69 -4.96 -13.32
N LYS A 45 8.22 -4.29 -14.34
CA LYS A 45 8.50 -2.85 -14.26
C LYS A 45 7.20 -2.08 -14.45
N LEU A 46 6.72 -1.47 -13.37
CA LEU A 46 5.53 -0.62 -13.40
C LEU A 46 5.78 0.67 -14.17
N GLN A 47 4.72 1.14 -14.82
CA GLN A 47 4.65 2.51 -15.31
C GLN A 47 4.25 3.46 -14.17
N GLY A 48 4.41 4.75 -14.42
CA GLY A 48 4.13 5.80 -13.44
C GLY A 48 5.33 6.17 -12.57
N THR A 49 5.05 7.03 -11.58
CA THR A 49 6.05 7.60 -10.68
C THR A 49 5.81 7.12 -9.26
N GLN A 50 6.88 6.68 -8.60
CA GLN A 50 6.87 6.38 -7.18
C GLN A 50 6.38 7.61 -6.39
N LEU A 51 5.40 7.39 -5.52
CA LEU A 51 4.96 8.43 -4.60
C LEU A 51 6.02 8.65 -3.50
N GLY A 52 6.03 9.85 -2.96
CA GLY A 52 6.97 10.28 -1.95
C GLY A 52 6.67 11.71 -1.53
N PRO A 53 7.62 12.46 -0.98
CA PRO A 53 7.40 13.85 -0.59
C PRO A 53 6.90 14.75 -1.74
N SER A 54 7.19 14.39 -2.99
CA SER A 54 6.67 15.06 -4.19
C SER A 54 5.16 14.96 -4.37
N PHE A 55 4.49 14.00 -3.71
CA PHE A 55 3.02 13.89 -3.71
C PHE A 55 2.36 15.22 -3.32
N TRP A 56 2.92 15.93 -2.33
CA TRP A 56 2.39 17.22 -1.86
C TRP A 56 2.57 18.38 -2.84
N LYS A 57 3.29 18.16 -3.95
CA LYS A 57 3.43 19.14 -5.04
C LYS A 57 2.40 18.95 -6.14
N LEU A 58 1.61 17.88 -6.10
CA LEU A 58 0.53 17.64 -7.05
C LEU A 58 -0.61 18.65 -6.85
N SER A 59 -1.40 18.86 -7.89
CA SER A 59 -2.63 19.66 -7.78
C SER A 59 -3.68 18.96 -6.90
N CYS A 60 -4.61 19.72 -6.30
CA CYS A 60 -5.70 19.14 -5.51
C CYS A 60 -6.49 18.08 -6.30
N GLY A 61 -6.75 18.34 -7.59
CA GLY A 61 -7.43 17.37 -8.46
C GLY A 61 -6.64 16.07 -8.67
N GLU A 62 -5.31 16.15 -8.71
CA GLU A 62 -4.47 14.94 -8.76
C GLU A 62 -4.40 14.22 -7.41
N HIS A 63 -4.43 14.93 -6.28
CA HIS A 63 -4.53 14.29 -4.96
C HIS A 63 -5.79 13.44 -4.87
N ASP A 64 -6.93 13.98 -5.28
CA ASP A 64 -8.20 13.26 -5.25
C ASP A 64 -8.20 12.07 -6.21
N ALA A 65 -7.62 12.23 -7.41
CA ALA A 65 -7.44 11.13 -8.34
C ALA A 65 -6.59 9.99 -7.75
N VAL A 66 -5.47 10.33 -7.09
CA VAL A 66 -4.61 9.35 -6.41
C VAL A 66 -5.37 8.63 -5.30
N ARG A 67 -6.11 9.34 -4.45
CA ARG A 67 -6.89 8.73 -3.35
C ARG A 67 -7.97 7.77 -3.89
N VAL A 68 -8.69 8.17 -4.93
CA VAL A 68 -9.70 7.30 -5.57
C VAL A 68 -9.05 6.04 -6.14
N ALA A 69 -7.96 6.20 -6.91
CA ALA A 69 -7.27 5.06 -7.52
C ALA A 69 -6.67 4.13 -6.47
N LEU A 70 -6.07 4.67 -5.41
CA LEU A 70 -5.54 3.89 -4.30
C LEU A 70 -6.62 3.10 -3.59
N LYS A 71 -7.77 3.71 -3.27
CA LYS A 71 -8.90 3.01 -2.63
C LYS A 71 -9.33 1.80 -3.45
N ASN A 72 -9.48 1.99 -4.77
CA ASN A 72 -9.82 0.90 -5.69
C ASN A 72 -8.73 -0.17 -5.69
N ALA A 73 -7.47 0.25 -5.77
CA ALA A 73 -6.32 -0.65 -5.75
C ALA A 73 -6.29 -1.51 -4.47
N TRP A 74 -6.59 -0.90 -3.33
CA TRP A 74 -6.59 -1.57 -2.03
C TRP A 74 -7.71 -2.61 -1.94
N ASN A 75 -8.92 -2.25 -2.38
CA ASN A 75 -10.05 -3.18 -2.43
C ASN A 75 -9.73 -4.39 -3.32
N ASN A 76 -9.08 -4.18 -4.47
CA ASN A 76 -8.66 -5.28 -5.34
C ASN A 76 -7.70 -6.26 -4.63
N CYS A 77 -6.77 -5.77 -3.81
CA CYS A 77 -5.88 -6.62 -3.02
C CYS A 77 -6.63 -7.37 -1.92
N VAL A 78 -7.54 -6.68 -1.22
CA VAL A 78 -8.27 -7.24 -0.07
C VAL A 78 -9.21 -8.36 -0.48
N VAL A 79 -9.91 -8.21 -1.61
CA VAL A 79 -10.79 -9.24 -2.17
C VAL A 79 -10.04 -10.55 -2.44
N VAL A 80 -8.75 -10.49 -2.77
CA VAL A 80 -7.93 -11.68 -3.07
C VAL A 80 -7.10 -12.18 -1.88
N GLY A 81 -7.36 -11.69 -0.67
CA GLY A 81 -6.77 -12.24 0.55
C GLY A 81 -5.60 -11.43 1.14
N VAL A 82 -5.27 -10.27 0.57
CA VAL A 82 -4.11 -9.46 1.00
C VAL A 82 -4.56 -8.08 1.45
N ARG A 83 -4.16 -7.67 2.66
CA ARG A 83 -4.38 -6.32 3.18
C ARG A 83 -3.08 -5.51 3.05
N PRO A 84 -2.95 -4.61 2.05
CA PRO A 84 -1.81 -3.70 1.99
C PRO A 84 -1.77 -2.78 3.21
N ASP A 85 -0.55 -2.50 3.69
CA ASP A 85 -0.27 -1.49 4.71
C ASP A 85 0.96 -0.64 4.33
N PRO A 86 0.85 0.15 3.25
CA PRO A 86 1.99 0.80 2.63
C PRO A 86 2.38 2.13 3.28
N VAL A 87 3.59 2.60 2.99
CA VAL A 87 3.97 4.03 3.05
C VAL A 87 4.00 4.63 1.65
N LEU A 88 4.05 5.96 1.51
CA LEU A 88 4.08 6.64 0.20
C LEU A 88 5.12 6.04 -0.76
N SER A 89 6.33 5.74 -0.28
CA SER A 89 7.41 5.17 -1.09
C SER A 89 7.19 3.71 -1.52
N GLN A 90 6.06 3.11 -1.18
CA GLN A 90 5.65 1.76 -1.58
C GLN A 90 4.47 1.80 -2.57
N MET A 91 4.19 2.97 -3.11
CA MET A 91 3.09 3.23 -4.02
C MET A 91 3.62 3.84 -5.32
N SER A 92 2.96 3.54 -6.44
CA SER A 92 3.20 4.16 -7.74
C SER A 92 1.90 4.71 -8.30
N TRP A 93 1.97 5.89 -8.88
CA TRP A 93 0.86 6.53 -9.59
C TRP A 93 1.28 6.83 -11.03
N ASP A 94 0.50 6.33 -11.99
CA ASP A 94 0.61 6.73 -13.38
C ASP A 94 -0.52 7.69 -13.72
N ASN A 95 -0.17 8.96 -13.94
CA ASN A 95 -1.15 9.99 -14.29
C ASN A 95 -1.73 9.82 -15.69
N THR A 96 -1.00 9.15 -16.60
CA THR A 96 -1.42 8.95 -17.99
C THR A 96 -2.43 7.81 -18.08
N SER A 97 -2.13 6.64 -17.52
CA SER A 97 -3.06 5.51 -17.51
C SER A 97 -4.10 5.58 -16.39
N ARG A 98 -3.91 6.46 -15.40
CA ARG A 98 -4.70 6.55 -14.15
C ARG A 98 -4.64 5.27 -13.34
N GLU A 99 -3.54 4.53 -13.45
CA GLU A 99 -3.32 3.30 -12.70
C GLU A 99 -2.51 3.56 -11.44
N PHE A 100 -2.84 2.77 -10.42
CA PHE A 100 -2.20 2.84 -9.12
C PHE A 100 -1.74 1.45 -8.70
N TYR A 101 -0.51 1.38 -8.19
CA TYR A 101 0.09 0.10 -7.81
C TYR A 101 0.69 0.17 -6.41
N PHE A 102 0.49 -0.91 -5.65
CA PHE A 102 1.28 -1.21 -4.47
C PHE A 102 2.46 -2.10 -4.85
N TYR A 103 3.59 -1.87 -4.19
CA TYR A 103 4.73 -2.76 -4.23
C TYR A 103 5.41 -2.79 -2.86
N ASN A 104 6.39 -3.68 -2.67
CA ASN A 104 7.13 -3.81 -1.43
C ASN A 104 6.21 -4.07 -0.21
N PHE A 105 5.46 -5.18 -0.25
CA PHE A 105 4.50 -5.64 0.75
C PHE A 105 5.13 -6.12 2.08
N LEU A 106 6.05 -5.35 2.66
CA LEU A 106 6.70 -5.66 3.94
C LEU A 106 5.66 -5.84 5.05
N GLU A 107 4.81 -4.84 5.23
CA GLU A 107 3.81 -4.75 6.31
C GLU A 107 2.44 -5.30 5.92
N ALA A 108 2.33 -5.94 4.75
CA ALA A 108 1.05 -6.47 4.30
C ALA A 108 0.58 -7.65 5.18
N GLY A 109 -0.68 -7.60 5.56
CA GLY A 109 -1.36 -8.66 6.30
C GLY A 109 -2.20 -9.57 5.39
N LYS A 110 -2.70 -10.66 5.97
CA LYS A 110 -3.83 -11.38 5.38
C LYS A 110 -5.10 -10.54 5.56
N SER A 111 -5.96 -10.49 4.55
CA SER A 111 -7.28 -9.89 4.73
C SER A 111 -8.22 -10.86 5.43
N GLY A 112 -9.12 -10.30 6.24
CA GLY A 112 -10.23 -10.98 6.89
C GLY A 112 -11.59 -10.42 6.45
N PRO A 113 -12.69 -11.03 6.89
CA PRO A 113 -14.05 -10.65 6.47
C PRO A 113 -14.46 -9.23 6.90
N ASN A 114 -13.76 -8.64 7.86
CA ASN A 114 -14.03 -7.30 8.38
C ASN A 114 -13.07 -6.23 7.82
N ASP A 115 -12.16 -6.59 6.91
CA ASP A 115 -11.24 -5.65 6.28
C ASP A 115 -11.97 -4.81 5.23
N ASN A 116 -12.69 -3.80 5.72
CA ASN A 116 -13.36 -2.81 4.90
C ASN A 116 -12.50 -1.56 4.72
N TRP A 117 -12.76 -0.84 3.63
CA TRP A 117 -12.14 0.45 3.40
C TRP A 117 -12.56 1.46 4.48
N ALA A 118 -11.60 2.24 4.98
CA ALA A 118 -11.86 3.37 5.87
C ALA A 118 -10.97 4.54 5.47
N ASP A 119 -11.55 5.74 5.33
CA ASP A 119 -10.80 6.92 4.88
C ASP A 119 -9.69 7.32 5.86
N LEU A 120 -9.79 6.95 7.14
CA LEU A 120 -8.71 7.17 8.12
C LEU A 120 -7.35 6.64 7.67
N ARG A 121 -7.32 5.67 6.74
CA ARG A 121 -6.09 5.12 6.16
C ARG A 121 -5.27 6.17 5.40
N TRP A 122 -5.87 7.28 4.98
CA TRP A 122 -5.13 8.39 4.36
C TRP A 122 -4.07 9.01 5.28
N ILE A 123 -4.30 9.00 6.58
CA ILE A 123 -3.40 9.63 7.54
C ILE A 123 -2.11 8.83 7.76
N PRO A 124 -2.15 7.54 8.20
CA PRO A 124 -0.93 6.76 8.39
C PRO A 124 -0.14 6.55 7.09
N TRP A 125 -0.81 6.63 5.94
CA TRP A 125 -0.19 6.46 4.63
C TRP A 125 0.29 7.78 4.01
N GLY A 126 0.16 8.91 4.72
CA GLY A 126 0.74 10.20 4.33
C GLY A 126 0.02 10.89 3.17
N LEU A 127 -1.27 10.63 2.98
CA LEU A 127 -2.11 11.19 1.90
C LEU A 127 -3.00 12.35 2.38
N VAL A 128 -3.08 12.58 3.69
CA VAL A 128 -3.76 13.71 4.34
C VAL A 128 -2.91 14.15 5.53
N ILE A 129 -2.81 15.47 5.74
CA ILE A 129 -2.26 16.03 6.98
C ILE A 129 -3.43 16.21 7.96
N PRO A 130 -3.44 15.52 9.11
CA PRO A 130 -4.48 15.72 10.10
C PRO A 130 -4.36 17.12 10.73
N SER A 131 -5.49 17.70 11.14
CA SER A 131 -5.49 18.91 11.97
C SER A 131 -4.78 18.67 13.30
N ASP A 132 -4.23 19.76 13.86
CA ASP A 132 -3.49 19.73 15.12
C ASP A 132 -4.31 19.07 16.24
N GLY A 133 -3.66 18.14 16.95
CA GLY A 133 -4.27 17.41 18.08
C GLY A 133 -5.13 16.20 17.70
N TYR A 134 -5.26 15.87 16.41
CA TYR A 134 -5.96 14.65 16.01
C TYR A 134 -5.08 13.39 16.11
N TYR A 135 -5.52 12.45 16.95
CA TYR A 135 -4.85 11.17 17.17
C TYR A 135 -5.55 10.04 16.39
N TRP A 136 -5.17 9.86 15.12
CA TRP A 136 -5.81 8.91 14.19
C TRP A 136 -5.80 7.44 14.67
N TYR A 137 -4.80 7.03 15.44
CA TYR A 137 -4.72 5.65 15.96
C TYR A 137 -5.85 5.33 16.94
N LYS A 138 -6.32 6.30 17.74
CA LYS A 138 -7.48 6.11 18.63
C LYS A 138 -8.76 5.88 17.83
N ALA A 139 -8.95 6.66 16.77
CA ALA A 139 -10.11 6.52 15.90
C ALA A 139 -10.09 5.17 15.14
N MET A 140 -8.92 4.70 14.69
CA MET A 140 -8.81 3.37 14.08
C MET A 140 -9.13 2.22 15.06
N GLU A 141 -8.71 2.31 16.32
CA GLU A 141 -9.07 1.32 17.34
C GLU A 141 -10.59 1.26 17.55
N GLU A 142 -11.27 2.40 17.58
CA GLU A 142 -12.73 2.46 17.68
C GLU A 142 -13.43 1.86 16.46
N LEU A 143 -12.96 2.14 15.24
CA LEU A 143 -13.51 1.53 14.02
C LEU A 143 -13.29 0.01 13.99
N SER A 144 -12.13 -0.49 14.44
CA SER A 144 -11.88 -1.93 14.53
C SER A 144 -12.81 -2.64 15.51
N LYS A 145 -13.31 -1.92 16.52
CA LYS A 145 -14.26 -2.45 17.51
C LYS A 145 -15.71 -2.40 17.02
N ASN A 146 -16.05 -1.38 16.22
CA ASN A 146 -17.45 -1.06 15.89
C ASN A 146 -17.85 -1.32 14.42
N CYS A 147 -16.90 -1.66 13.53
CA CYS A 147 -17.15 -1.92 12.10
C CYS A 147 -17.97 -0.83 11.37
N THR A 148 -17.86 0.44 11.77
CA THR A 148 -18.56 1.55 11.12
C THR A 148 -17.67 2.22 10.06
N PRO A 149 -18.21 2.67 8.91
CA PRO A 149 -17.44 3.49 7.96
C PRO A 149 -17.27 4.92 8.50
N PHE A 150 -16.02 5.40 8.56
CA PHE A 150 -15.70 6.80 8.87
C PHE A 150 -15.49 7.59 7.57
N ASN A 151 -16.18 8.73 7.43
CA ASN A 151 -16.13 9.61 6.26
C ASN A 151 -15.41 10.92 6.62
N MET A 152 -14.41 11.31 5.82
CA MET A 152 -13.51 12.44 6.10
C MET A 152 -13.83 13.72 5.30
N THR A 153 -15.10 14.04 5.06
CA THR A 153 -15.52 15.22 4.26
C THR A 153 -15.21 16.62 4.86
N GLY A 154 -14.30 16.75 5.83
CA GLY A 154 -14.02 18.02 6.53
C GLY A 154 -12.56 18.32 6.88
N TRP A 155 -11.59 17.60 6.31
CA TRP A 155 -10.16 17.81 6.57
C TRP A 155 -9.52 18.68 5.49
N TYR A 156 -8.65 19.61 5.89
CA TYR A 156 -8.01 20.57 4.99
C TYR A 156 -6.99 19.89 4.05
N PHE A 157 -6.99 20.35 2.79
CA PHE A 157 -6.22 19.84 1.65
C PHE A 157 -4.82 20.46 1.57
#